data_AF-A0A9P5VQ45-F1
#
_entry.id   AF-A0A9P5VQ45-F1
#
_cell.length_a   1.000
_cell.length_b   1.000
_cell.length_c   1.000
_cell.angle_alpha   90.00
_cell.angle_beta   90.00
_cell.angle_gamma   90.00
#
_symmetry.space_group_name_H-M   'P 1'
#
loop_
_entity.id
_entity.type
_entity.pdbx_description
1 polymer ?
#
loop_
_entity_poly.entity_id
_entity_poly.type
_entity_poly.pdbx_seq_one_letter_code
_entity_poly.pdbx_strand_id
1 'polypeptide(L)'
;MTPVALAASPYFVEIRNNNGSDRFRFNIVYEIRECICLNNTQTGSIVGDNGGTIKLYSTSDCTGRYKTIGNNGKEFGAQWVNSFSFGALVKHTSGPDDYCPNWYTIN
;
A
#
# COMPACT_ATOMS: atom_id res chain seq x y z
N MET A 1 -20.03 31.74 4.69
CA MET A 1 -19.87 30.28 4.81
C MET A 1 -18.46 29.96 4.37
N THR A 2 -17.53 29.87 5.31
CA THR A 2 -16.14 29.48 5.03
C THR A 2 -16.14 28.05 4.51
N PRO A 3 -15.51 27.74 3.36
CA PRO A 3 -15.37 26.36 2.94
C PRO A 3 -14.54 25.65 4.01
N VAL A 4 -15.13 24.64 4.65
CA VAL A 4 -14.38 23.68 5.45
C VAL A 4 -13.46 23.00 4.45
N ALA A 5 -12.18 23.39 4.46
CA ALA A 5 -11.15 22.61 3.81
C ALA A 5 -11.19 21.23 4.48
N LEU A 6 -11.82 20.26 3.82
CA LEU A 6 -11.65 18.85 4.14
C LEU A 6 -10.17 18.58 3.93
N ALA A 7 -9.38 18.72 5.00
CA ALA A 7 -8.00 18.28 4.99
C ALA A 7 -8.01 16.85 4.46
N ALA A 8 -7.37 16.63 3.30
CA ALA A 8 -7.24 15.29 2.75
C ALA A 8 -6.52 14.45 3.81
N SER A 9 -7.26 13.61 4.53
CA SER A 9 -6.68 12.78 5.57
C SER A 9 -5.64 11.87 4.91
N PRO A 10 -4.40 11.83 5.41
CA PRO A 10 -3.39 10.97 4.82
C PRO A 10 -3.85 9.51 4.83
N TYR A 11 -3.60 8.83 3.73
CA TYR A 11 -3.84 7.39 3.62
C TYR A 11 -2.63 6.66 4.17
N PHE A 12 -2.82 5.67 5.04
CA PHE A 12 -1.72 4.85 5.55
C PHE A 12 -1.87 3.37 5.22
N VAL A 13 -0.73 2.74 4.98
CA VAL A 13 -0.61 1.28 4.89
C VAL A 13 0.52 0.86 5.82
N GLU A 14 0.23 -0.09 6.70
CA GLU A 14 1.22 -0.73 7.55
C GLU A 14 1.52 -2.13 7.04
N ILE A 15 2.79 -2.47 6.97
CA ILE A 15 3.28 -3.80 6.63
C ILE A 15 4.05 -4.34 7.81
N ARG A 16 3.78 -5.59 8.16
CA ARG A 16 4.46 -6.29 9.24
C ARG A 16 5.15 -7.54 8.72
N ASN A 17 6.32 -7.85 9.30
CA ASN A 17 6.94 -9.15 9.07
C ASN A 17 6.17 -10.28 9.79
N ASN A 18 6.53 -11.53 9.46
CA ASN A 18 5.88 -12.73 10.00
C ASN A 18 5.89 -12.81 11.52
N ASN A 19 6.95 -12.35 12.18
CA ASN A 19 7.08 -12.37 13.64
C ASN A 19 6.50 -11.10 14.31
N GLY A 20 6.11 -10.09 13.52
CA GLY A 20 5.53 -8.81 13.98
C GLY A 20 6.52 -7.83 14.61
N SER A 21 7.83 -8.13 14.57
CA SER A 21 8.92 -7.29 15.10
C SER A 21 9.14 -6.05 14.26
N ASP A 22 9.03 -6.20 12.94
CA ASP A 22 9.29 -5.13 11.98
C ASP A 22 7.98 -4.60 11.43
N ARG A 23 7.88 -3.28 11.41
CA ARG A 23 6.71 -2.55 10.92
C ARG A 23 7.14 -1.40 10.03
N PHE A 24 6.65 -1.41 8.80
CA PHE A 24 6.82 -0.33 7.84
C PHE A 24 5.49 0.36 7.63
N ARG A 25 5.44 1.67 7.85
CA ARG A 25 4.24 2.48 7.63
C ARG A 25 4.47 3.42 6.47
N PHE A 26 3.66 3.27 5.44
CA PHE A 26 3.62 4.15 4.28
C PHE A 26 2.50 5.15 4.47
N ASN A 27 2.72 6.39 4.05
CA ASN A 27 1.70 7.43 4.06
C ASN A 27 1.74 8.25 2.78
N ILE A 28 0.57 8.58 2.25
CA ILE A 28 0.41 9.55 1.15
C ILE A 28 -0.57 10.61 1.60
N VAL A 29 -0.20 11.87 1.39
CA VAL A 29 -0.94 13.05 1.90
C VAL A 29 -1.81 13.68 0.80
N TYR A 30 -1.57 13.33 -0.47
CA TYR A 30 -2.28 13.88 -1.61
C TYR A 30 -3.36 12.92 -2.12
N GLU A 31 -4.33 13.46 -2.87
CA GLU A 31 -5.32 12.68 -3.64
C GLU A 31 -4.66 12.00 -4.86
N ILE A 32 -3.61 11.23 -4.61
CA ILE A 32 -2.91 10.39 -5.57
C ILE A 32 -3.06 8.94 -5.16
N ARG A 33 -2.69 8.05 -6.07
CA ARG A 33 -2.54 6.63 -5.79
C ARG A 33 -1.12 6.25 -6.19
N GLU A 34 -0.34 5.73 -5.26
CA GLU A 34 1.04 5.32 -5.54
C GLU A 34 1.13 3.81 -5.62
N CYS A 35 1.99 3.31 -6.51
CA CYS A 35 2.44 1.93 -6.48
C CYS A 35 3.72 1.81 -5.66
N ILE A 36 3.71 0.94 -4.66
CA ILE A 36 4.87 0.63 -3.83
C ILE A 36 5.27 -0.83 -4.05
N CYS A 37 6.56 -1.02 -4.30
CA CYS A 37 7.21 -2.30 -4.48
C CYS A 37 7.66 -2.91 -3.15
N LEU A 38 7.49 -4.22 -3.00
CA LEU A 38 7.89 -4.98 -1.82
C LEU A 38 8.83 -6.12 -2.20
N ASN A 39 9.93 -6.24 -1.48
CA ASN A 39 10.75 -7.45 -1.55
C ASN A 39 10.19 -8.45 -0.54
N ASN A 40 9.37 -9.36 -1.05
CA ASN A 40 8.24 -9.89 -0.29
C ASN A 40 8.54 -11.15 0.53
N THR A 41 9.81 -11.39 0.88
CA THR A 41 10.26 -12.63 1.52
C THR A 41 9.73 -12.83 2.94
N GLN A 42 9.30 -11.78 3.64
CA GLN A 42 8.77 -11.91 5.01
C GLN A 42 7.49 -11.12 5.34
N THR A 43 6.76 -10.60 4.35
CA THR A 43 5.53 -9.83 4.60
C THR A 43 4.43 -10.71 5.22
N GLY A 44 4.30 -10.66 6.54
CA GLY A 44 3.34 -11.45 7.30
C GLY A 44 1.94 -10.87 7.22
N SER A 45 1.81 -9.54 7.26
CA SER A 45 0.51 -8.89 7.08
C SER A 45 0.60 -7.49 6.50
N ILE A 46 -0.42 -7.10 5.74
CA ILE A 46 -0.62 -5.73 5.24
C ILE A 46 -1.94 -5.21 5.82
N VAL A 47 -1.90 -4.03 6.43
CA VAL A 47 -3.03 -3.39 7.11
C VAL A 47 -3.25 -2.02 6.50
N GLY A 48 -4.48 -1.72 6.09
CA GLY A 48 -4.84 -0.36 5.72
C GLY A 48 -5.24 0.45 6.94
N ASP A 49 -4.42 1.38 7.40
CA ASP A 49 -4.78 2.30 8.49
C ASP A 49 -5.22 3.63 7.86
N ASN A 50 -6.52 3.89 7.78
CA ASN A 50 -7.03 5.01 6.98
C ASN A 50 -6.60 4.98 5.48
N GLY A 51 -6.15 3.82 4.97
CA GLY A 51 -5.48 3.63 3.68
C GLY A 51 -6.36 3.69 2.43
N GLY A 52 -7.64 4.04 2.59
CA GLY A 52 -8.59 4.09 1.49
C GLY A 52 -8.83 2.70 0.88
N THR A 53 -8.63 2.58 -0.43
CA THR A 53 -8.70 1.29 -1.14
C THR A 53 -7.31 0.84 -1.51
N ILE A 54 -6.86 -0.28 -0.95
CA ILE A 54 -5.53 -0.82 -1.20
C ILE A 54 -5.66 -2.02 -2.13
N LYS A 55 -4.88 -2.05 -3.21
CA LYS A 55 -4.80 -3.18 -4.14
C LYS A 55 -3.45 -3.86 -3.95
N LEU A 56 -3.47 -5.15 -3.72
CA LEU A 56 -2.31 -6.01 -3.49
C LEU A 56 -2.09 -6.86 -4.73
N TYR A 57 -0.87 -6.85 -5.27
CA TYR A 57 -0.51 -7.51 -6.51
C TYR A 57 0.59 -8.54 -6.28
N SER A 58 0.53 -9.65 -7.00
CA SER A 58 1.61 -10.62 -7.05
C SER A 58 2.74 -10.21 -8.00
N THR A 59 2.53 -9.19 -8.80
CA THR A 59 3.53 -8.59 -9.69
C THR A 59 4.26 -7.47 -8.96
N SER A 60 5.43 -7.08 -9.44
CA SER A 60 6.22 -6.00 -8.85
C SER A 60 5.79 -4.61 -9.34
N ASP A 61 5.04 -4.53 -10.43
CA ASP A 61 4.73 -3.30 -11.16
C ASP A 61 3.25 -2.82 -10.98
N CYS A 62 2.54 -3.30 -9.95
CA CYS A 62 1.12 -3.01 -9.71
C CYS A 62 0.19 -3.29 -10.91
N THR A 63 0.55 -4.24 -11.76
CA THR A 63 -0.26 -4.68 -12.92
C THR A 63 -0.88 -6.06 -12.71
N GLY A 64 -1.85 -6.41 -13.55
CA GLY A 64 -2.47 -7.73 -13.53
C GLY A 64 -3.53 -7.88 -12.44
N ARG A 65 -3.67 -9.11 -11.93
CA ARG A 65 -4.70 -9.46 -10.94
C ARG A 65 -4.30 -8.92 -9.57
N TYR A 66 -5.30 -8.40 -8.86
CA TYR A 66 -5.12 -7.85 -7.53
C TYR A 66 -6.17 -8.35 -6.55
N LYS A 67 -5.79 -8.38 -5.28
CA LYS A 67 -6.73 -8.46 -4.17
C LYS A 67 -6.94 -7.06 -3.60
N THR A 68 -8.17 -6.70 -3.29
CA THR A 68 -8.46 -5.41 -2.65
C THR A 68 -8.68 -5.60 -1.15
N ILE A 69 -8.04 -4.76 -0.35
CA ILE A 69 -8.39 -4.56 1.05
C ILE A 69 -8.91 -3.13 1.24
N GLY A 70 -9.96 -3.00 2.05
CA GLY A 70 -10.59 -1.71 2.33
C GLY A 70 -9.90 -0.97 3.47
N ASN A 71 -10.49 0.15 3.86
CA ASN A 71 -10.06 0.91 5.02
C ASN A 71 -10.16 0.07 6.30
N ASN A 72 -9.11 0.07 7.13
CA ASN A 72 -8.97 -0.81 8.31
C ASN A 72 -9.01 -2.32 7.96
N GLY A 73 -8.92 -2.66 6.68
CA GLY A 73 -8.81 -4.02 6.19
C GLY A 73 -7.42 -4.57 6.45
N LYS A 74 -7.35 -5.89 6.60
CA LYS A 74 -6.10 -6.59 6.88
C LYS A 74 -5.98 -7.85 6.04
N GLU A 75 -4.83 -8.00 5.40
CA GLU A 75 -4.40 -9.23 4.74
C GLU A 75 -3.34 -9.92 5.60
N PHE A 76 -3.53 -11.21 5.87
CA PHE A 76 -2.54 -12.06 6.54
C PHE A 76 -1.92 -13.02 5.50
N GLY A 77 -0.69 -13.47 5.76
CA GLY A 77 0.01 -14.33 4.81
C GLY A 77 0.31 -13.62 3.49
N ALA A 78 0.74 -12.35 3.59
CA ALA A 78 0.93 -11.48 2.44
C ALA A 78 2.28 -11.69 1.71
N GLN A 79 2.94 -12.84 1.91
CA GLN A 79 4.22 -13.18 1.27
C GLN A 79 4.10 -13.40 -0.25
N TRP A 80 2.88 -13.39 -0.79
CA TRP A 80 2.62 -13.40 -2.23
C TRP A 80 2.53 -12.01 -2.88
N VAL A 81 2.32 -10.94 -2.09
CA VAL A 81 2.21 -9.52 -2.52
C VAL A 81 3.55 -8.85 -2.88
N ASN A 82 3.96 -8.85 -4.14
CA ASN A 82 5.21 -8.18 -4.56
C ASN A 82 5.07 -6.66 -4.76
N SER A 83 3.85 -6.14 -4.88
CA SER A 83 3.60 -4.70 -4.88
C SER A 83 2.19 -4.38 -4.40
N PHE A 84 1.95 -3.15 -3.98
CA PHE A 84 0.62 -2.67 -3.61
C PHE A 84 0.40 -1.23 -4.08
N SER A 85 -0.84 -0.91 -4.43
CA SER A 85 -1.27 0.47 -4.64
C SER A 85 -2.29 0.91 -3.62
N PHE A 86 -2.13 2.11 -3.09
CA PHE A 86 -3.04 2.67 -2.08
C PHE A 86 -3.27 4.16 -2.32
N GLY A 87 -4.36 4.69 -1.77
CA GLY A 87 -4.78 6.07 -1.97
C GLY A 87 -6.19 6.20 -2.54
N ALA A 88 -6.47 7.36 -3.12
CA ALA A 88 -7.79 7.73 -3.60
C ALA A 88 -8.34 6.71 -4.63
N LEU A 89 -9.65 6.47 -4.59
CA LEU A 89 -10.34 5.44 -5.38
C LEU A 89 -10.34 5.70 -6.89
N VAL A 90 -10.30 6.98 -7.29
CA VAL A 90 -10.60 7.42 -8.68
C VAL A 90 -9.37 7.97 -9.41
N LYS A 91 -8.18 7.83 -8.82
CA LYS A 91 -6.94 8.39 -9.35
C LYS A 91 -6.10 7.28 -9.96
N HIS A 92 -5.51 7.58 -11.12
CA HIS A 92 -4.54 6.69 -11.75
C HIS A 92 -3.41 6.39 -10.76
N THR A 93 -2.99 5.13 -10.71
CA THR A 93 -1.80 4.74 -9.98
C THR A 93 -0.61 5.39 -10.68
N SER A 94 0.05 6.33 -10.01
CA SER A 94 1.36 6.84 -10.42
C SER A 94 2.42 5.86 -9.95
N GLY A 95 3.31 5.48 -10.86
CA GLY A 95 4.45 4.63 -10.58
C GLY A 95 4.22 3.11 -10.70
N PRO A 96 5.30 2.32 -10.49
CA PRO A 96 6.64 2.82 -10.22
C PRO A 96 7.26 3.38 -11.51
N ASP A 97 7.79 4.60 -11.46
CA ASP A 97 8.50 5.23 -12.57
C ASP A 97 9.70 4.35 -12.95
N ASP A 98 9.50 3.50 -13.97
CA ASP A 98 10.49 2.70 -14.71
C ASP A 98 11.33 1.63 -13.99
N TYR A 99 11.43 1.62 -12.65
CA TYR A 99 12.23 0.60 -11.98
C TYR A 99 11.69 0.35 -10.57
N CYS A 100 11.41 -0.91 -10.26
CA CYS A 100 10.86 -1.38 -9.01
C CYS A 100 11.97 -2.13 -8.24
N PRO A 101 12.85 -1.43 -7.51
CA PRO A 101 14.14 -1.96 -7.15
C PRO A 101 14.04 -2.54 -5.74
N ASN A 102 13.05 -3.40 -5.45
CA ASN A 102 12.95 -4.14 -4.18
C ASN A 102 13.25 -3.26 -2.93
N TRP A 103 12.76 -2.01 -2.90
CA TRP A 103 13.24 -0.96 -1.98
C TRP A 103 13.07 -1.29 -0.51
N TYR A 104 12.11 -2.14 -0.18
CA TYR A 104 11.81 -2.50 1.20
C TYR A 104 11.97 -4.01 1.37
N THR A 105 13.14 -4.40 1.87
CA THR A 105 13.40 -5.75 2.35
C THR A 105 12.95 -5.82 3.79
N ILE A 106 11.89 -6.60 4.01
CA ILE A 106 11.42 -6.94 5.34
C ILE A 106 12.18 -8.20 5.75
N ASN A 107 13.09 -8.07 6.71
CA ASN A 107 13.89 -9.17 7.27
C ASN A 107 13.30 -9.72 8.59
#